data_AF-A0A2G6NQ33-F1
#
_entry.id   AF-A0A2G6NQ33-F1
#
_cell.length_a   1.000
_cell.length_b   1.000
_cell.length_c   1.000
_cell.angle_alpha   90.00
_cell.angle_beta   90.00
_cell.angle_gamma   90.00
#
_symmetry.space_group_name_H-M   'P 1'
#
loop_
_entity.id
_entity.type
_entity.pdbx_description
1 polymer ?
#
loop_
_entity_poly.entity_id
_entity_poly.type
_entity_poly.pdbx_seq_one_letter_code
_entity_poly.pdbx_strand_id
1 'polypeptide(L)'
;MRYLKSILLFLAIYPLLLFAQSEINEPEFIIKDKTLLINLTARIDLPVAVIDAVDNGIELVFAYRFEIYSDKWYKPLAIAKLKKEYWLSYNRITDEYKLKDPITYHDYHFKELRTVKTYLSR
;
A
#
# COMPACT_ATOMS: atom_id res chain seq x y z
N MET A 1 -32.58 18.68 -18.03
CA MET A 1 -32.08 17.51 -17.26
C MET A 1 -30.99 16.69 -17.99
N ARG A 2 -30.26 17.24 -18.98
CA ARG A 2 -29.19 16.50 -19.69
C ARG A 2 -27.82 16.59 -19.00
N TYR A 3 -27.54 17.71 -18.33
CA TYR A 3 -26.28 17.98 -17.64
C TYR A 3 -26.13 17.23 -16.30
N LEU A 4 -27.24 16.93 -15.61
CA LEU A 4 -27.21 16.20 -14.33
C LEU A 4 -26.70 14.75 -14.50
N LYS A 5 -27.00 14.12 -15.64
CA LYS A 5 -26.52 12.76 -15.98
C LYS A 5 -25.03 12.73 -16.30
N SER A 6 -24.47 13.79 -16.92
CA SER A 6 -23.03 13.87 -17.20
C SER A 6 -22.19 14.12 -15.95
N ILE A 7 -22.70 14.89 -14.98
CA ILE A 7 -22.00 15.13 -13.70
C ILE A 7 -21.96 13.84 -12.84
N LEU A 8 -23.05 13.08 -12.83
CA LEU A 8 -23.13 11.80 -12.10
C LEU A 8 -22.16 10.74 -12.65
N LEU A 9 -21.85 10.78 -13.95
CA LEU A 9 -20.91 9.85 -14.57
C LEU A 9 -19.45 10.18 -14.22
N PHE A 10 -19.12 11.47 -14.09
CA PHE A 10 -17.79 11.91 -13.63
C PHE A 10 -17.55 11.56 -12.16
N LEU A 11 -18.57 11.63 -11.31
CA LEU A 11 -18.47 11.26 -9.89
C LEU A 11 -18.22 9.75 -9.69
N ALA A 12 -18.79 8.91 -10.57
CA ALA A 12 -18.64 7.46 -10.50
C ALA A 12 -17.28 6.94 -10.98
N ILE A 13 -16.54 7.73 -11.79
CA ILE A 13 -15.21 7.36 -12.30
C ILE A 13 -14.09 7.77 -11.34
N TYR A 14 -14.31 8.78 -10.50
CA TYR A 14 -13.31 9.27 -9.55
C TYR A 14 -12.74 8.21 -8.58
N PRO A 15 -13.52 7.27 -8.00
CA PRO A 15 -12.95 6.26 -7.11
C PRO A 15 -12.02 5.27 -7.83
N LEU A 16 -12.10 5.15 -9.16
CA LEU A 16 -11.25 4.27 -9.96
C LEU A 16 -9.87 4.87 -10.28
N LEU A 17 -9.63 6.14 -9.96
CA LEU A 17 -8.31 6.77 -10.14
C LEU A 17 -7.50 6.82 -8.84
N LEU A 18 -8.07 6.38 -7.72
CA LEU A 18 -7.43 6.29 -6.41
C LEU A 18 -6.67 4.97 -6.20
N PHE A 19 -6.18 4.35 -7.27
CA PHE A 19 -5.25 3.23 -7.13
C PHE A 19 -3.89 3.78 -6.71
N ALA A 20 -3.47 3.46 -5.48
CA ALA A 20 -2.10 3.66 -5.06
C ALA A 20 -1.17 2.93 -6.04
N GLN A 21 -0.25 3.65 -6.66
CA GLN A 21 0.78 3.04 -7.48
C GLN A 21 1.80 2.43 -6.52
N SER A 22 2.02 1.12 -6.65
CA SER A 22 2.99 0.39 -5.85
C SER A 22 4.08 -0.16 -6.75
N GLU A 23 5.32 0.24 -6.50
CA GLU A 23 6.50 -0.32 -7.16
C GLU A 23 7.24 -1.21 -6.16
N ILE A 24 7.60 -2.42 -6.62
CA ILE A 24 8.42 -3.35 -5.84
C ILE A 24 9.84 -3.22 -6.40
N ASN A 25 10.78 -2.74 -5.58
CA ASN A 25 12.17 -2.63 -5.96
C ASN A 25 12.90 -3.93 -5.63
N GLU A 26 13.56 -4.50 -6.65
CA GLU A 26 14.55 -5.59 -6.57
C GLU A 26 14.33 -6.58 -5.41
N PRO A 27 13.34 -7.48 -5.51
CA PRO A 27 13.10 -8.46 -4.46
C PRO A 27 14.29 -9.42 -4.34
N GLU A 28 14.81 -9.56 -3.12
CA GLU A 28 15.88 -10.51 -2.82
C GLU A 28 15.28 -11.77 -2.17
N PHE A 29 15.66 -12.93 -2.71
CA PHE A 29 15.20 -14.24 -2.26
C PHE A 29 16.39 -15.05 -1.75
N ILE A 30 16.38 -15.37 -0.45
CA ILE A 30 17.44 -16.15 0.19
C ILE A 30 16.83 -17.46 0.69
N ILE A 31 17.37 -18.59 0.25
CA ILE A 31 16.97 -19.91 0.75
C ILE A 31 18.01 -20.35 1.77
N LYS A 32 17.58 -20.56 3.02
CA LYS A 32 18.44 -21.04 4.10
C LYS A 32 17.68 -22.04 4.96
N ASP A 33 18.26 -23.21 5.23
CA ASP A 33 17.69 -24.23 6.13
C ASP A 33 16.20 -24.56 5.84
N LYS A 34 15.87 -24.77 4.56
CA LYS A 34 14.49 -24.99 4.06
C LYS A 34 13.52 -23.83 4.32
N THR A 35 14.03 -22.66 4.67
CA THR A 35 13.28 -21.41 4.83
C THR A 35 13.54 -20.52 3.62
N LEU A 36 12.47 -20.03 2.99
CA LEU A 36 12.55 -18.97 2.00
C LEU A 36 12.40 -17.62 2.71
N LEU A 37 13.47 -16.84 2.73
CA LEU A 37 13.47 -15.45 3.15
C LEU A 37 13.22 -14.57 1.93
N ILE A 38 12.22 -13.70 2.05
CA ILE A 38 11.85 -12.74 1.02
C ILE A 38 12.10 -11.36 1.60
N ASN A 39 13.11 -10.66 1.07
CA ASN A 39 13.39 -9.28 1.40
C ASN A 39 12.82 -8.40 0.27
N LEU A 40 11.87 -7.56 0.63
CA LEU A 40 11.09 -6.77 -0.32
C LEU A 40 11.05 -5.33 0.15
N THR A 41 11.47 -4.42 -0.73
CA THR A 41 11.26 -2.99 -0.54
C THR A 41 10.16 -2.55 -1.49
N ALA A 42 9.06 -2.05 -0.93
CA ALA A 42 7.95 -1.50 -1.70
C ALA A 42 7.88 0.01 -1.52
N ARG A 43 7.70 0.73 -2.62
CA ARG A 43 7.33 2.14 -2.62
C ARG A 43 5.84 2.24 -2.93
N ILE A 44 5.09 2.92 -2.07
CA ILE A 44 3.67 3.20 -2.27
C ILE A 44 3.51 4.70 -2.38
N ASP A 45 3.05 5.17 -3.55
CA ASP A 45 2.70 6.56 -3.73
C ASP A 45 1.23 6.77 -3.31
N LEU A 46 1.03 7.57 -2.27
CA LEU A 46 -0.28 7.85 -1.72
C LEU A 46 -0.89 9.11 -2.38
N PRO A 47 -2.16 9.05 -2.82
CA PRO A 47 -2.89 10.24 -3.26
C PRO A 47 -2.97 11.29 -2.15
N VAL A 48 -3.00 12.57 -2.52
CA VAL A 48 -3.09 13.69 -1.55
C VAL A 48 -4.29 13.52 -0.60
N ALA A 49 -5.45 13.15 -1.13
CA ALA A 49 -6.65 12.92 -0.30
C ALA A 49 -6.48 11.81 0.75
N VAL A 50 -5.60 10.83 0.50
CA VAL A 50 -5.29 9.75 1.43
C VAL A 50 -4.34 10.25 2.52
N ILE A 51 -3.39 11.11 2.17
CA ILE A 51 -2.51 11.78 3.13
C ILE A 51 -3.33 12.71 4.04
N ASP A 52 -4.19 13.54 3.45
CA ASP A 52 -5.08 14.43 4.19
C ASP A 52 -5.97 13.64 5.17
N ALA A 53 -6.46 12.48 4.77
CA ALA A 53 -7.24 11.60 5.66
C ALA A 53 -6.42 11.17 6.88
N VAL A 54 -5.17 10.76 6.67
CA VAL A 54 -4.25 10.35 7.75
C VAL A 54 -3.96 11.51 8.69
N ASP A 55 -3.66 12.69 8.17
CA ASP A 55 -3.41 13.91 8.95
C ASP A 55 -4.66 14.33 9.77
N ASN A 56 -5.84 13.94 9.28
CA ASN A 56 -7.11 14.10 9.96
C ASN A 56 -7.45 13.00 10.99
N GLY A 57 -6.52 12.07 11.22
CA GLY A 57 -6.63 11.01 12.21
C GLY A 57 -7.30 9.73 11.70
N ILE A 58 -7.49 9.60 10.39
CA ILE A 58 -7.99 8.36 9.79
C ILE A 58 -6.81 7.40 9.64
N GLU A 59 -6.86 6.27 10.36
CA GLU A 59 -5.84 5.23 10.24
C GLU A 59 -5.97 4.49 8.91
N LEU A 60 -4.84 4.21 8.25
CA LEU A 60 -4.77 3.41 7.03
C LEU A 60 -4.18 2.03 7.32
N VAL A 61 -4.74 1.02 6.67
CA VAL A 61 -4.25 -0.37 6.74
C VAL A 61 -3.75 -0.81 5.37
N PHE A 62 -2.46 -1.11 5.27
CA PHE A 62 -1.83 -1.68 4.08
C PHE A 62 -1.74 -3.19 4.23
N ALA A 63 -2.40 -3.95 3.35
CA ALA A 63 -2.36 -5.40 3.36
C ALA A 63 -1.53 -5.94 2.19
N TYR A 64 -0.39 -6.56 2.50
CA TYR A 64 0.42 -7.31 1.54
C TYR A 64 0.03 -8.78 1.58
N ARG A 65 -0.15 -9.37 0.40
CA ARG A 65 -0.39 -10.80 0.23
C ARG A 65 0.70 -11.40 -0.64
N PHE A 66 1.44 -12.34 -0.08
CA PHE A 66 2.42 -13.15 -0.79
C PHE A 66 1.84 -14.53 -1.01
N GLU A 67 1.93 -15.02 -2.24
CA GLU A 67 1.51 -16.36 -2.60
C GLU A 67 2.64 -17.03 -3.39
N ILE A 68 3.09 -18.18 -2.90
CA ILE A 68 4.13 -18.98 -3.56
C ILE A 68 3.41 -20.06 -4.34
N TYR A 69 3.72 -20.17 -5.63
CA TYR A 69 3.13 -21.15 -6.53
C TYR A 69 4.16 -22.21 -6.91
N SER A 70 3.72 -23.47 -6.90
CA SER A 70 4.42 -24.56 -7.58
C SER A 70 3.91 -24.61 -9.02
N ASP A 71 4.84 -24.62 -9.96
CA ASP A 71 4.52 -24.83 -11.36
C ASP A 71 4.13 -26.30 -11.58
N LYS A 72 2.91 -26.54 -12.06
CA LYS A 72 2.40 -27.87 -12.40
C LYS A 72 1.83 -27.82 -13.80
N TRP A 73 1.99 -28.92 -14.52
CA TRP A 73 1.62 -29.05 -15.94
C TRP A 73 0.17 -28.69 -16.29
N TYR A 74 -0.77 -28.73 -15.34
CA TYR A 74 -2.20 -28.48 -15.58
C TYR A 74 -2.75 -27.22 -14.91
N LYS A 75 -2.13 -26.73 -13.82
CA LYS A 75 -2.44 -25.44 -13.19
C LYS A 75 -1.42 -25.08 -12.10
N PRO A 76 -1.03 -23.81 -11.96
CA PRO A 76 -0.28 -23.34 -10.79
C PRO A 76 -1.02 -23.70 -9.50
N LEU A 77 -0.29 -24.28 -8.53
CA LEU A 77 -0.82 -24.58 -7.21
C LEU A 77 -0.16 -23.66 -6.18
N ALA A 78 -0.94 -22.85 -5.47
CA ALA A 78 -0.43 -22.09 -4.33
C ALA A 78 0.00 -23.07 -3.23
N ILE A 79 1.30 -23.12 -2.93
CA ILE A 79 1.89 -24.00 -1.92
C ILE A 79 2.12 -23.30 -0.57
N ALA A 80 2.16 -21.96 -0.57
CA ALA A 80 2.21 -21.16 0.64
C ALA A 80 1.54 -19.81 0.42
N LYS A 81 0.94 -19.28 1.49
CA LYS A 81 0.31 -17.95 1.51
C LYS A 81 0.72 -17.24 2.78
N LEU A 82 1.11 -15.98 2.63
CA LEU A 82 1.40 -15.08 3.75
C LEU A 82 0.62 -13.79 3.56
N LYS A 83 -0.06 -13.35 4.61
CA LYS A 83 -0.73 -12.05 4.66
C LYS A 83 -0.03 -11.22 5.73
N LYS A 84 0.37 -10.00 5.38
CA LYS A 84 0.95 -9.03 6.32
C LYS A 84 0.17 -7.74 6.24
N GLU A 85 -0.17 -7.17 7.38
CA GLU A 85 -0.86 -5.89 7.47
C GLU A 85 0.04 -4.87 8.16
N TYR A 86 0.02 -3.62 7.73
CA TYR A 86 0.73 -2.52 8.35
C TYR A 86 -0.24 -1.37 8.59
N TRP A 87 -0.17 -0.76 9.77
CA TRP A 87 -1.13 0.27 10.16
C TRP A 87 -0.41 1.61 10.23
N LEU A 88 -0.86 2.58 9.45
CA LEU A 88 -0.32 3.92 9.38
C LEU A 88 -1.27 4.90 10.05
N SER A 89 -0.77 5.64 11.03
CA SER A 89 -1.50 6.66 11.77
C SER A 89 -0.66 7.93 11.92
N TYR A 90 -1.31 9.06 12.21
CA TYR A 90 -0.65 10.33 12.51
C TYR A 90 -0.92 10.76 13.94
N ASN A 91 0.14 11.11 14.66
CA ASN A 91 0.06 11.64 16.02
C ASN A 91 0.23 13.16 15.99
N ARG A 92 -0.87 13.87 16.25
CA ARG A 92 -0.93 15.33 16.30
C ARG A 92 -0.14 15.97 17.43
N ILE A 93 0.12 15.24 18.52
CA ILE A 93 0.86 15.78 19.68
C ILE A 93 2.36 15.82 19.37
N THR A 94 2.88 14.77 18.74
CA THR A 94 4.30 14.65 18.43
C THR A 94 4.65 15.12 17.01
N ASP A 95 3.64 15.43 16.21
CA ASP A 95 3.77 15.78 14.79
C ASP A 95 4.55 14.70 14.02
N GLU A 96 4.08 13.45 14.13
CA GLU A 96 4.76 12.28 13.55
C GLU A 96 3.78 11.25 13.00
N TYR A 97 4.16 10.64 11.88
CA TYR A 97 3.55 9.44 11.36
C TYR A 97 4.12 8.21 12.05
N LYS A 98 3.23 7.25 12.34
CA LYS A 98 3.55 5.98 12.96
C LYS A 98 3.09 4.84 12.07
N LEU A 99 4.02 3.98 11.66
CA LEU A 99 3.73 2.73 10.97
C LEU A 99 4.00 1.55 11.90
N LYS A 100 2.96 0.76 12.17
CA LYS A 100 3.03 -0.41 13.05
C LYS A 100 3.14 -1.69 12.23
N ASP A 101 4.13 -2.53 12.56
CA ASP A 101 4.24 -3.91 12.08
C ASP A 101 3.69 -4.88 13.15
N PRO A 102 2.53 -5.51 12.94
CA PRO A 102 1.88 -6.37 13.93
C PRO A 102 2.61 -7.70 14.16
N ILE A 103 3.55 -8.09 13.29
CA ILE A 103 4.28 -9.35 13.42
C ILE A 103 5.55 -9.14 14.26
N THR A 104 6.29 -8.07 13.99
CA THR A 104 7.53 -7.76 14.72
C THR A 104 7.27 -6.90 15.96
N TYR A 105 6.05 -6.37 16.12
CA TYR A 105 5.69 -5.37 17.12
C TYR A 105 6.58 -4.12 17.09
N HIS A 106 7.24 -3.88 15.96
CA HIS A 106 8.06 -2.72 15.75
C HIS A 106 7.22 -1.55 15.26
N ASP A 107 7.43 -0.40 15.87
CA ASP A 107 6.86 0.87 15.45
C ASP A 107 7.94 1.68 14.72
N TYR A 108 7.61 2.15 13.51
CA TYR A 108 8.45 3.05 12.73
C TYR A 108 7.85 4.45 12.78
N HIS A 109 8.69 5.45 13.04
CA HIS A 109 8.30 6.84 13.19
C HIS A 109 8.91 7.68 12.08
N PHE A 110 8.11 8.55 11.47
CA PHE A 110 8.54 9.43 10.38
C PHE A 110 7.96 10.82 10.57
N LYS A 111 8.75 11.85 10.25
CA LYS A 111 8.29 13.25 10.28
C LYS A 111 7.44 13.62 9.08
N GLU A 112 7.67 12.97 7.94
CA GLU A 112 7.02 13.34 6.68
C GLU A 112 6.70 12.07 5.88
N LEU A 113 5.50 12.03 5.28
CA LEU A 113 5.20 11.12 4.19
C LEU A 113 5.66 11.77 2.89
N ARG A 114 6.62 11.16 2.19
CA ARG A 114 7.05 11.69 0.89
C ARG A 114 5.96 11.48 -0.16
N THR A 115 5.31 12.56 -0.55
CA THR A 115 4.47 12.60 -1.75
C THR A 115 5.37 12.78 -2.98
N VAL A 116 5.21 11.96 -4.00
CA VAL A 116 5.65 12.39 -5.34
C VAL A 116 4.66 13.45 -5.78
N LYS A 117 5.09 14.72 -5.83
CA LYS A 117 4.35 15.76 -6.53
C LYS A 117 4.20 15.30 -7.98
N THR A 118 3.06 14.73 -8.33
CA THR A 118 2.70 14.57 -9.74
C THR A 118 2.51 15.97 -10.29
N TYR A 119 3.51 16.46 -11.02
CA TYR A 119 3.38 17.63 -11.86
C TYR A 119 2.31 17.32 -12.92
N LEU A 120 1.06 17.71 -12.66
CA LEU A 120 0.10 17.93 -13.73
C LEU A 120 0.43 19.28 -14.37
N SER A 121 1.44 19.28 -15.24
CA SER A 121 1.54 20.28 -16.29
C SER A 121 0.73 19.80 -17.49
N ARG A 122 -0.53 20.22 -17.56
CA ARG A 122 -1.21 20.74 -18.77
C ARG A 122 -2.67 21.01 -18.51
#